data_AF-A0A7C1NX38-F1
#
_entry.id   AF-A0A7C1NX38-F1
#
_cell.length_a   1.000
_cell.length_b   1.000
_cell.length_c   1.000
_cell.angle_alpha   90.00
_cell.angle_beta   90.00
_cell.angle_gamma   90.00
#
_symmetry.space_group_name_H-M   'P 1'
#
loop_
_entity.id
_entity.type
_entity.pdbx_description
1 polymer ?
#
loop_
_entity_poly.entity_id
_entity_poly.type
_entity_poly.pdbx_seq_one_letter_code
_entity_poly.pdbx_strand_id
1 'polypeptide(L)'
;MNRVYLAAAGALIAVLTIAGLILGTVSKIEGMTTEAARSARAERDHYWRAQVEQMRADAQEQIAESLRKTMAAQNAARDQVAALQARASELEKENAALPDGGDRGLSRDRVRLLNKR
;
A
#
# COMPACT_ATOMS: atom_id res chain seq x y z
N MET A 1 -33.47 57.70 50.61
CA MET A 1 -33.73 56.52 49.74
C MET A 1 -33.03 56.60 48.37
N ASN A 2 -33.26 57.63 47.54
CA ASN A 2 -32.81 57.62 46.14
C ASN A 2 -31.28 57.50 45.89
N ARG A 3 -30.44 58.10 46.75
CA ARG A 3 -28.97 58.06 46.54
C ARG A 3 -28.37 56.67 46.76
N VAL A 4 -28.95 55.88 47.66
CA VAL A 4 -28.51 54.51 47.95
C VAL A 4 -28.89 53.57 46.81
N TYR A 5 -30.10 53.71 46.27
CA TYR A 5 -30.52 52.94 45.09
C TYR A 5 -29.71 53.28 43.84
N LEU A 6 -29.37 54.56 43.63
CA LEU A 6 -28.50 54.96 42.51
C LEU A 6 -27.09 54.40 42.65
N ALA A 7 -26.52 54.41 43.87
CA ALA A 7 -25.22 53.79 44.13
C ALA A 7 -25.25 52.26 43.94
N ALA A 8 -26.31 51.60 44.41
CA ALA A 8 -26.49 50.16 44.24
C ALA A 8 -26.68 49.76 42.76
N ALA A 9 -27.45 50.54 41.99
CA ALA A 9 -27.62 50.33 40.57
C ALA A 9 -26.30 50.53 39.80
N GLY A 10 -25.53 51.57 40.14
CA GLY A 10 -24.21 51.80 39.56
C GLY A 10 -23.23 50.66 39.85
N ALA A 11 -23.21 50.15 41.08
CA ALA A 11 -22.39 49.00 41.45
C ALA A 11 -22.80 47.73 40.70
N LEU A 12 -24.11 47.46 40.54
CA LEU A 12 -24.60 46.32 39.80
C LEU A 12 -24.20 46.39 38.31
N ILE A 13 -24.33 47.56 37.69
CA ILE A 13 -23.89 47.77 36.30
C ILE A 13 -22.39 47.51 36.16
N ALA A 14 -21.58 48.02 37.09
CA ALA A 14 -20.13 47.79 37.08
C ALA A 14 -19.77 46.30 37.23
N VAL A 15 -20.49 45.55 38.05
CA VAL A 15 -20.27 44.09 38.18
C VAL A 15 -20.65 43.36 36.89
N LEU A 16 -21.80 43.71 36.29
CA LEU A 16 -22.25 43.08 35.04
C LEU A 16 -21.33 43.38 33.86
N THR A 17 -20.79 44.60 33.77
CA THR A 17 -19.83 44.95 32.71
C THR A 17 -18.52 44.19 32.87
N ILE A 18 -18.00 44.08 34.10
CA ILE A 18 -16.79 43.29 34.38
C ILE A 18 -17.04 41.81 34.06
N ALA A 19 -18.17 41.24 34.48
CA ALA A 19 -18.51 39.86 34.20
C ALA A 19 -18.64 39.60 32.69
N GLY A 20 -19.28 40.51 31.94
CA GLY A 20 -19.38 40.43 30.48
C GLY A 20 -18.02 40.49 29.79
N LEU A 21 -17.10 41.35 30.26
CA LEU A 21 -15.74 41.41 29.74
C LEU A 21 -14.95 40.13 30.03
N ILE A 22 -15.07 39.57 31.22
CA ILE A 22 -14.41 38.29 31.59
C ILE A 22 -14.93 37.14 30.72
N LEU A 23 -16.25 37.03 30.55
CA LEU A 23 -16.82 35.98 29.71
C LEU A 23 -16.41 36.15 28.24
N GLY A 24 -16.42 37.40 27.74
CA GLY A 24 -15.99 37.70 26.37
C GLY A 24 -14.53 37.37 26.11
N THR A 25 -13.63 37.62 27.07
CA THR A 25 -12.21 37.27 26.93
C THR A 25 -11.99 35.76 26.97
N VAL A 26 -12.66 35.04 27.86
CA VAL A 26 -12.58 33.57 27.94
C VAL A 26 -13.05 32.93 26.63
N SER A 27 -14.23 33.32 26.13
CA SER A 27 -14.74 32.76 24.86
C SER A 27 -13.84 33.08 23.66
N LYS A 28 -13.20 34.26 23.64
CA LYS A 28 -12.25 34.61 22.58
C LYS A 28 -10.99 33.75 22.64
N ILE A 29 -10.47 33.49 23.84
CA ILE A 29 -9.30 32.62 24.03
C ILE A 29 -9.64 31.18 23.59
N GLU A 30 -10.79 30.65 23.98
CA GLU A 30 -11.26 29.32 23.54
C GLU A 30 -11.42 29.23 22.02
N GLY A 31 -11.93 30.29 21.39
CA GLY A 31 -12.02 30.38 19.93
C GLY A 31 -10.64 30.32 19.28
N MET A 32 -9.68 31.10 19.78
CA MET A 32 -8.30 31.11 19.26
C MET A 32 -7.61 29.76 19.43
N THR A 33 -7.75 29.10 20.58
CA THR A 33 -7.12 27.79 20.82
C THR A 33 -7.73 26.71 19.94
N THR A 34 -9.06 26.74 19.76
CA THR A 34 -9.76 25.79 18.88
C THR A 34 -9.33 25.96 17.43
N GLU A 35 -9.25 27.20 16.94
CA GLU A 35 -8.83 27.49 15.57
C GLU A 35 -7.36 27.13 15.34
N ALA A 36 -6.47 27.43 16.29
CA ALA A 36 -5.07 27.02 16.23
C ALA A 36 -4.95 25.49 16.17
N ALA A 37 -5.69 24.76 17.01
CA ALA A 37 -5.70 23.31 16.99
C ALA A 37 -6.28 22.74 15.68
N ARG A 38 -7.27 23.41 15.08
CA ARG A 38 -7.85 23.04 13.79
C ARG A 38 -6.84 23.25 12.66
N SER A 39 -6.19 24.41 12.58
CA SER A 39 -5.15 24.70 11.58
C SER A 39 -4.02 23.69 11.65
N ALA A 40 -3.47 23.45 12.86
CA ALA A 40 -2.38 22.50 13.04
C ALA A 40 -2.75 21.07 12.60
N ARG A 41 -3.99 20.63 12.85
CA ARG A 41 -4.48 19.34 12.36
C ARG A 41 -4.63 19.32 10.84
N ALA A 42 -5.14 20.40 10.24
CA ALA A 42 -5.32 20.50 8.79
C ALA A 42 -3.97 20.50 8.05
N GLU A 43 -2.99 21.25 8.55
CA GLU A 43 -1.62 21.27 8.01
C GLU A 43 -0.99 19.89 8.06
N ARG A 44 -1.12 19.20 9.20
CA ARG A 44 -0.61 17.84 9.38
C ARG A 44 -1.31 16.84 8.46
N ASP A 45 -2.63 16.90 8.35
CA ASP A 45 -3.41 16.02 7.46
C ASP A 45 -3.04 16.25 5.99
N HIS A 46 -2.90 17.51 5.57
CA HIS A 46 -2.43 17.86 4.23
C HIS A 46 -1.03 17.30 3.94
N TYR A 47 -0.08 17.49 4.87
CA TYR A 47 1.28 16.94 4.75
C TYR A 47 1.27 15.41 4.60
N TRP A 48 0.55 14.70 5.48
CA TRP A 48 0.52 13.24 5.42
C TRP A 48 -0.24 12.71 4.21
N ARG A 49 -1.30 13.36 3.76
CA ARG A 49 -1.98 12.98 2.51
C ARG A 49 -1.05 13.09 1.32
N ALA A 50 -0.27 14.17 1.22
CA ALA A 50 0.72 14.34 0.16
C ALA A 50 1.78 13.23 0.20
N GLN A 51 2.31 12.92 1.38
CA GLN A 51 3.28 11.83 1.58
C GLN A 51 2.70 10.46 1.20
N VAL A 52 1.45 10.18 1.59
CA VAL A 52 0.78 8.93 1.25
C VAL A 52 0.55 8.82 -0.26
N GLU A 53 0.20 9.92 -0.94
CA GLU A 53 0.01 9.91 -2.38
C GLU A 53 1.33 9.66 -3.12
N GLN A 54 2.42 10.27 -2.68
CA GLN A 54 3.75 10.00 -3.20
C GLN A 54 4.15 8.52 -3.03
N MET A 55 3.98 7.98 -1.81
CA MET A 55 4.25 6.57 -1.54
C MET A 55 3.40 5.62 -2.38
N ARG A 56 2.15 5.99 -2.68
CA ARG A 56 1.27 5.18 -3.54
C ARG A 56 1.78 5.16 -4.98
N ALA A 57 2.24 6.29 -5.51
CA ALA A 57 2.83 6.35 -6.84
C ALA A 57 4.07 5.45 -6.94
N ASP A 58 4.98 5.54 -5.97
CA ASP A 58 6.20 4.72 -5.92
C ASP A 58 5.86 3.22 -5.79
N ALA A 59 4.90 2.88 -4.95
CA ALA A 59 4.45 1.49 -4.78
C ALA A 59 3.83 0.93 -6.07
N GLN A 60 3.03 1.72 -6.78
CA GLN A 60 2.44 1.30 -8.05
C GLN A 60 3.50 1.06 -9.12
N GLU A 61 4.54 1.89 -9.19
CA GLU A 61 5.66 1.69 -10.10
C GLU A 61 6.41 0.39 -9.80
N GLN A 62 6.72 0.14 -8.52
CA GLN A 62 7.38 -1.10 -8.09
C GLN A 62 6.53 -2.34 -8.37
N ILE A 63 5.22 -2.27 -8.15
CA ILE A 63 4.30 -3.37 -8.49
C ILE A 63 4.31 -3.63 -9.99
N ALA A 64 4.28 -2.59 -10.82
CA ALA A 64 4.32 -2.74 -12.27
C ALA A 64 5.66 -3.33 -12.74
N GLU A 65 6.78 -2.91 -12.18
CA GLU A 65 8.09 -3.49 -12.47
C GLU A 65 8.18 -4.96 -12.06
N SER A 66 7.72 -5.28 -10.84
CA SER A 66 7.69 -6.65 -10.33
C SER A 66 6.83 -7.55 -11.22
N LEU A 67 5.65 -7.07 -11.62
CA LEU A 67 4.76 -7.81 -12.53
C LEU A 67 5.44 -8.09 -13.87
N ARG A 68 6.13 -7.10 -14.47
CA ARG A 68 6.89 -7.30 -15.72
C ARG A 68 7.97 -8.37 -15.55
N LYS A 69 8.76 -8.30 -14.47
CA LYS A 69 9.82 -9.29 -14.17
C LYS A 69 9.23 -10.69 -13.97
N THR A 70 8.15 -10.81 -13.22
CA THR A 70 7.47 -12.08 -12.99
C THR A 70 6.89 -12.66 -14.28
N MET A 71 6.26 -11.83 -15.13
CA MET A 71 5.74 -12.29 -16.42
C MET A 71 6.87 -12.76 -17.35
N ALA A 72 7.99 -12.03 -17.41
CA ALA A 72 9.15 -12.45 -18.18
C ALA A 72 9.70 -13.80 -17.69
N ALA A 73 9.84 -13.97 -16.37
CA ALA A 73 10.29 -15.23 -15.78
C ALA A 73 9.31 -16.39 -16.06
N GLN A 74 8.00 -16.14 -15.97
CA GLN A 74 6.99 -17.14 -16.28
C GLN A 74 7.02 -17.55 -17.76
N ASN A 75 7.19 -16.61 -18.67
CA ASN A 75 7.30 -16.91 -20.10
C ASN A 75 8.55 -17.74 -20.37
N ALA A 76 9.71 -17.34 -19.82
CA ALA A 76 10.94 -18.13 -19.96
C ALA A 76 10.80 -19.54 -19.40
N ALA A 77 10.11 -19.72 -18.26
CA ALA A 77 9.84 -21.03 -17.69
C ALA A 77 8.90 -21.87 -18.59
N ARG A 78 7.86 -21.25 -19.17
CA ARG A 78 6.96 -21.92 -20.12
C ARG A 78 7.70 -22.37 -21.37
N ASP A 79 8.57 -21.52 -21.91
CA ASP A 79 9.38 -21.85 -23.09
C ASP A 79 10.32 -23.03 -22.80
N GLN A 80 10.96 -23.04 -21.63
CA GLN A 80 11.80 -24.17 -21.19
C GLN A 80 10.98 -25.47 -21.05
N VAL A 81 9.80 -25.40 -20.43
CA VAL A 81 8.92 -26.57 -20.29
C VAL A 81 8.49 -27.07 -21.67
N ALA A 82 8.09 -26.19 -22.59
CA ALA A 82 7.72 -26.56 -23.94
C ALA A 82 8.89 -27.21 -24.70
N ALA A 83 10.10 -26.68 -24.57
CA ALA A 83 11.30 -27.25 -25.16
C ALA A 83 11.61 -28.65 -24.59
N LEU A 84 11.50 -28.82 -23.27
CA LEU A 84 11.70 -30.11 -22.60
C LEU A 84 10.64 -31.15 -23.02
N GLN A 85 9.37 -30.73 -23.15
CA GLN A 85 8.29 -31.59 -23.63
C GLN A 85 8.50 -32.02 -25.08
N ALA A 86 8.90 -31.09 -25.95
CA ALA A 86 9.23 -31.41 -27.35
C ALA A 86 10.37 -32.43 -27.43
N ARG A 87 11.44 -32.24 -26.64
CA ARG A 87 12.57 -33.17 -26.56
C ARG A 87 12.16 -34.54 -26.01
N ALA A 88 11.30 -34.57 -24.99
CA ALA A 88 10.79 -35.83 -24.44
C ALA A 88 9.97 -36.61 -25.48
N SER A 89 9.07 -35.93 -26.20
CA SER A 89 8.29 -36.55 -27.28
C SER A 89 9.17 -37.09 -28.40
N GLU A 90 10.24 -36.39 -28.76
CA GLU A 90 11.18 -36.87 -29.78
C GLU A 90 11.94 -38.11 -29.30
N LEU A 91 12.43 -38.11 -28.05
CA LEU A 91 13.07 -39.29 -27.46
C LEU A 91 12.11 -40.48 -27.36
N GLU A 92 10.83 -40.26 -27.08
CA GLU A 92 9.81 -41.32 -27.06
C GLU A 92 9.60 -41.93 -28.45
N LYS A 93 9.57 -41.10 -29.51
CA LYS A 93 9.51 -41.59 -30.90
C LYS A 93 10.77 -42.34 -31.30
N GLU A 94 11.95 -41.81 -31.00
CA GLU A 94 13.23 -42.49 -31.24
C GLU A 94 13.26 -43.84 -30.53
N ASN A 95 12.78 -43.91 -29.28
CA ASN A 95 12.72 -45.15 -28.50
C ASN A 95 11.74 -46.17 -29.09
N ALA A 96 10.56 -45.71 -29.53
CA ALA A 96 9.54 -46.58 -30.15
C ALA A 96 9.98 -47.15 -31.50
N ALA A 97 10.87 -46.45 -32.22
CA ALA A 97 11.47 -46.93 -33.46
C ALA A 97 12.58 -47.98 -33.25
N LEU A 98 13.10 -48.14 -32.03
CA LEU A 98 14.14 -49.13 -31.74
C LEU A 98 13.54 -50.56 -31.67
N PRO A 99 14.26 -51.58 -32.18
CA PRO A 99 13.80 -52.96 -32.13
C PRO A 99 13.58 -53.44 -30.69
N ASP A 100 12.47 -54.14 -30.43
CA ASP A 100 12.28 -54.84 -29.16
C ASP A 100 13.11 -56.13 -29.16
N GLY A 101 14.22 -56.11 -28.43
CA GLY A 101 15.24 -57.16 -28.45
C GLY A 101 14.87 -58.48 -27.74
N GLY A 102 13.63 -58.65 -27.26
CA GLY A 102 13.18 -59.87 -26.56
C GLY A 102 13.84 -60.14 -25.19
N ASP A 103 14.91 -59.43 -24.85
CA ASP A 103 15.61 -59.53 -23.57
C ASP A 103 14.87 -58.78 -22.45
N ARG A 104 14.92 -59.32 -21.22
CA ARG A 104 14.29 -58.74 -20.01
C ARG A 104 15.06 -57.51 -19.47
N GLY A 105 15.42 -56.56 -20.33
CA GLY A 105 16.23 -55.39 -19.97
C GLY A 105 16.29 -54.27 -21.01
N LEU A 106 16.95 -53.16 -20.63
CA LEU A 106 17.20 -52.00 -21.51
C LEU A 106 18.33 -52.31 -22.50
N SER A 107 18.05 -52.26 -23.80
CA SER A 107 19.05 -52.47 -24.85
C SER A 107 20.10 -51.34 -24.88
N ARG A 108 21.30 -51.63 -25.40
CA ARG A 108 22.41 -50.68 -25.48
C ARG A 108 22.02 -49.37 -26.19
N ASP A 109 21.18 -49.47 -27.22
CA ASP A 109 20.72 -48.30 -27.98
C ASP A 109 19.72 -47.45 -27.20
N ARG A 110 18.83 -48.07 -26.41
CA ARG A 110 17.93 -47.35 -25.49
C ARG A 110 18.71 -46.63 -24.38
N VAL A 111 19.79 -47.24 -23.86
CA VAL A 111 20.67 -46.57 -22.87
C VAL A 111 21.39 -45.37 -23.48
N ARG A 112 21.92 -45.51 -24.70
CA ARG A 112 22.54 -44.40 -25.43
C ARG A 112 21.56 -43.25 -25.66
N LEU A 113 20.32 -43.56 -26.02
CA LEU A 113 19.25 -42.58 -26.22
C LEU A 113 18.94 -41.79 -24.94
N LEU A 114 18.84 -42.47 -23.79
CA LEU A 114 18.63 -41.81 -22.49
C LEU A 114 19.81 -40.91 -22.08
N ASN A 115 21.04 -41.28 -22.45
CA ASN A 115 22.24 -40.47 -22.22
C ASN A 115 22.35 -39.24 -23.14
N LYS A 116 21.48 -39.09 -24.15
CA LYS A 116 21.39 -37.87 -24.95
C LYS A 116 20.59 -36.76 -24.27
N ARG A 117 20.09 -36.96 -23.04
CA ARG A 117 19.30 -35.97 -22.28
C ARG A 117 20.11 -34.74 -21.90
#